data_AF-A0A1C7MDB8-F1
#
_entry.id   AF-A0A1C7MDB8-F1
#
_cell.length_a   1.000
_cell.length_b   1.000
_cell.length_c   1.000
_cell.angle_alpha   90.00
_cell.angle_beta   90.00
_cell.angle_gamma   90.00
#
_symmetry.space_group_name_H-M   'P 1'
#
loop_
_entity.id
_entity.type
_entity.pdbx_description
1 polymer ?
#
loop_
_entity_poly.entity_id
_entity_poly.type
_entity_poly.pdbx_seq_one_letter_code
_entity_poly.pdbx_strand_id
1 'polypeptide(L)'
;MSFKMAASLVYVFAALQVTNGALTRRVTCPDGINTVTNAACCSLFAIRDDIQENLFDGGTCGEDVHESLRLTFHDAIGISPAIAATGVFGGGGADGSIAIFERSETKYRANLGIDEIANEQAPFIARHNITPGDFIQFAGAVGLSNCPGAPRLEFLLGRPAATQPAPDLTVPEPFDTVDMILARFADAGNFTPDEVVWLLSSHSVAAADLVDPTIPGTPSTRRLSSSIPSSSSKPSWSAHSSLEHQETKVKSSPPSRGNASPVGLRACSRQQDRVRVAVVRQQPT
;
A
#
# COMPACT_ATOMS: atom_id res chain seq x y z
N MET A 1 62.51 19.34 8.41
CA MET A 1 61.40 18.85 9.26
C MET A 1 60.08 19.64 9.10
N SER A 2 59.88 20.40 8.02
CA SER A 2 58.74 21.34 7.91
C SER A 2 57.53 20.84 7.10
N PHE A 3 57.58 19.63 6.52
CA PHE A 3 56.51 19.09 5.68
C PHE A 3 55.54 18.14 6.41
N LYS A 4 55.88 17.68 7.62
CA LYS A 4 55.03 16.77 8.41
C LYS A 4 53.94 17.50 9.21
N MET A 5 54.15 18.78 9.52
CA MET A 5 53.16 19.61 10.24
C MET A 5 51.98 20.03 9.34
N ALA A 6 52.21 20.22 8.04
CA ALA A 6 51.17 20.63 7.10
C ALA A 6 50.15 19.52 6.82
N ALA A 7 50.60 18.25 6.77
CA ALA A 7 49.72 17.11 6.54
C ALA A 7 48.75 16.84 7.72
N SER A 8 49.16 17.18 8.95
CA SER A 8 48.33 16.97 10.15
C SER A 8 47.20 18.00 10.29
N LEU A 9 47.38 19.21 9.76
CA LEU A 9 46.34 20.26 9.77
C LEU A 9 45.24 19.98 8.75
N VAL A 10 45.58 19.44 7.57
CA VAL A 10 44.59 19.08 6.54
C VAL A 10 43.67 17.94 7.02
N TYR A 11 44.19 17.00 7.81
CA TYR A 11 43.39 15.90 8.37
C TYR A 11 42.36 16.37 9.43
N VAL A 12 42.69 17.40 10.21
CA VAL A 12 41.77 17.95 11.23
C VAL A 12 40.66 18.80 10.57
N PHE A 13 40.95 19.51 9.49
CA PHE A 13 39.92 20.24 8.73
C PHE A 13 39.00 19.32 7.92
N ALA A 14 39.47 18.15 7.48
CA ALA A 14 38.64 17.16 6.79
C ALA A 14 37.66 16.42 7.75
N ALA A 15 37.91 16.43 9.06
CA ALA A 15 37.01 15.86 10.06
C ALA A 15 35.83 16.80 10.45
N LEU A 16 35.88 18.07 10.03
CA LEU A 16 34.79 19.04 10.16
C LEU A 16 33.90 19.06 8.90
N GLN A 17 33.62 17.88 8.32
CA GLN A 17 32.47 17.76 7.43
C GLN A 17 31.22 18.03 8.26
N VAL A 18 30.69 19.24 8.06
CA VAL A 18 29.46 19.76 8.62
C VAL A 18 28.40 18.65 8.55
N THR A 19 28.04 18.10 9.70
CA THR A 19 26.80 17.36 9.86
C THR A 19 25.67 18.36 9.62
N ASN A 20 25.26 18.52 8.36
CA ASN A 20 23.96 19.06 8.02
C ASN A 20 22.93 18.00 8.41
N GLY A 21 22.75 17.79 9.71
CA GLY A 21 21.53 17.21 10.23
C GLY A 21 20.43 18.18 9.83
N ALA A 22 19.72 17.89 8.74
CA ALA A 22 18.58 18.66 8.33
C ALA A 22 17.63 18.72 9.53
N LEU A 23 17.57 19.89 10.18
CA LEU A 23 16.57 20.20 11.20
C LEU A 23 15.21 20.11 10.50
N THR A 24 14.64 18.90 10.51
CA THR A 24 13.30 18.66 9.98
C THR A 24 12.35 19.40 10.90
N ARG A 25 11.91 20.57 10.43
CA ARG A 25 10.96 21.41 11.16
C ARG A 25 9.74 20.57 11.51
N ARG A 26 9.46 20.45 12.80
CA ARG A 26 8.24 19.79 13.30
C ARG A 26 7.16 20.85 13.55
N VAL A 27 5.94 20.46 13.26
CA VAL A 27 4.71 21.20 13.53
C VAL A 27 3.92 20.38 14.53
N THR A 28 3.54 20.99 15.65
CA THR A 28 2.58 20.39 16.59
C THR A 28 1.19 20.53 16.00
N CYS A 29 0.44 19.44 15.96
CA CYS A 29 -0.93 19.46 15.45
C CYS A 29 -1.90 20.10 16.44
N PRO A 30 -3.07 20.59 15.97
CA PRO A 30 -4.07 21.22 16.84
C PRO A 30 -4.59 20.33 17.97
N ASP A 31 -4.43 19.01 17.86
CA ASP A 31 -4.77 18.02 18.89
C ASP A 31 -3.87 18.10 20.14
N GLY A 32 -2.72 18.79 20.07
CA GLY A 32 -1.76 18.88 21.17
C GLY A 32 -1.00 17.58 21.49
N ILE A 33 -1.24 16.50 20.74
CA ILE A 33 -0.69 15.16 20.97
C ILE A 33 0.33 14.82 19.89
N ASN A 34 -0.01 15.07 18.62
CA ASN A 34 0.78 14.61 17.49
C ASN A 34 1.70 15.70 16.94
N THR A 35 2.82 15.28 16.33
CA THR A 35 3.73 16.18 15.62
C THR A 35 4.03 15.64 14.23
N VAL A 36 4.11 16.55 13.26
CA VAL A 36 4.32 16.24 11.83
C VAL A 36 5.39 17.13 11.24
N THR A 37 5.94 16.74 10.09
CA THR A 37 6.87 17.57 9.32
C THR A 37 6.18 18.59 8.41
N ASN A 38 4.88 18.40 8.14
CA ASN A 38 4.05 19.31 7.35
C ASN A 38 2.65 19.42 7.99
N ALA A 39 2.19 20.66 8.25
CA ALA A 39 0.91 20.94 8.90
C ALA A 39 -0.30 20.34 8.15
N ALA A 40 -0.21 20.16 6.83
CA ALA A 40 -1.27 19.53 6.04
C ALA A 40 -1.58 18.08 6.47
N CYS A 41 -0.61 17.40 7.10
CA CYS A 41 -0.79 16.02 7.55
C CYS A 41 -1.52 15.94 8.91
N CYS A 42 -1.82 17.05 9.58
CA CYS A 42 -2.45 17.02 10.90
C CYS A 42 -3.89 16.50 10.88
N SER A 43 -4.65 16.75 9.80
CA SER A 43 -6.02 16.23 9.67
C SER A 43 -6.06 14.70 9.60
N LEU A 44 -4.97 14.06 9.14
CA LEU A 44 -4.89 12.61 8.98
C LEU A 44 -5.00 11.84 10.29
N PHE A 45 -4.70 12.45 11.45
CA PHE A 45 -4.85 11.77 12.73
C PHE A 45 -6.31 11.54 13.08
N ALA A 46 -7.18 12.51 12.84
CA ALA A 46 -8.62 12.34 13.04
C ALA A 46 -9.20 11.28 12.08
N ILE A 47 -8.71 11.26 10.83
CA ILE A 47 -9.10 10.23 9.84
C ILE A 47 -8.64 8.84 10.32
N ARG A 48 -7.38 8.71 10.74
CA ARG A 48 -6.81 7.46 11.26
C ARG A 48 -7.65 6.94 12.42
N ASP A 49 -7.96 7.80 13.39
CA ASP A 49 -8.67 7.38 14.59
C ASP A 49 -10.10 6.93 14.25
N ASP A 50 -10.79 7.64 13.35
CA ASP A 50 -12.12 7.28 12.87
C ASP A 50 -12.12 5.94 12.10
N ILE A 51 -11.21 5.75 11.14
CA ILE A 51 -11.17 4.50 10.37
C ILE A 51 -10.69 3.31 11.21
N GLN A 52 -9.82 3.52 12.20
CA GLN A 52 -9.43 2.45 13.11
C GLN A 52 -10.61 1.97 13.95
N GLU A 53 -11.42 2.89 14.46
CA GLU A 53 -12.58 2.57 15.30
C GLU A 53 -13.76 2.03 14.50
N ASN A 54 -14.10 2.69 13.39
CA ASN A 54 -15.39 2.52 12.71
C ASN A 54 -15.31 1.83 11.35
N LEU A 55 -14.12 1.61 10.79
CA LEU A 55 -13.91 0.82 9.56
C LEU A 55 -13.07 -0.44 9.81
N PHE A 56 -12.14 -0.43 10.77
CA PHE A 56 -11.25 -1.58 11.01
C PHE A 56 -11.54 -2.28 12.34
N ASP A 57 -12.76 -2.20 12.87
CA ASP A 57 -13.20 -2.88 14.09
C ASP A 57 -12.25 -2.71 15.30
N GLY A 58 -11.78 -1.49 15.54
CA GLY A 58 -10.78 -1.21 16.57
C GLY A 58 -9.35 -1.60 16.19
N GLY A 59 -9.00 -1.50 14.90
CA GLY A 59 -7.65 -1.73 14.38
C GLY A 59 -7.29 -3.20 14.19
N THR A 60 -8.25 -4.02 13.78
CA THR A 60 -8.04 -5.40 13.37
C THR A 60 -7.55 -5.48 11.92
N CYS A 61 -6.75 -6.50 11.60
CA CYS A 61 -6.45 -6.90 10.23
C CYS A 61 -7.53 -7.91 9.83
N GLY A 62 -8.68 -7.40 9.41
CA GLY A 62 -9.87 -8.15 8.99
C GLY A 62 -10.23 -7.89 7.53
N GLU A 63 -11.48 -8.15 7.16
CA GLU A 63 -11.97 -8.05 5.77
C GLU A 63 -11.77 -6.65 5.21
N ASP A 64 -12.27 -5.62 5.91
CA ASP A 64 -12.22 -4.22 5.47
C ASP A 64 -10.77 -3.74 5.26
N VAL A 65 -9.80 -4.31 6.00
CA VAL A 65 -8.36 -4.06 5.78
C VAL A 65 -7.86 -4.74 4.49
N HIS A 66 -8.24 -6.00 4.25
CA HIS A 66 -7.88 -6.73 3.04
C HIS A 66 -8.46 -6.04 1.80
N GLU A 67 -9.73 -5.67 1.86
CA GLU A 67 -10.44 -4.99 0.79
C GLU A 67 -9.89 -3.56 0.59
N SER A 68 -9.58 -2.83 1.66
CA SER A 68 -8.93 -1.51 1.55
C SER A 68 -7.56 -1.61 0.89
N LEU A 69 -6.77 -2.65 1.21
CA LEU A 69 -5.49 -2.91 0.56
C LEU A 69 -5.69 -3.25 -0.92
N ARG A 70 -6.66 -4.11 -1.25
CA ARG A 70 -7.02 -4.45 -2.63
C ARG A 70 -7.44 -3.19 -3.41
N LEU A 71 -8.30 -2.35 -2.83
CA LEU A 71 -8.78 -1.11 -3.45
C LEU A 71 -7.61 -0.19 -3.86
N THR A 72 -6.52 -0.14 -3.08
CA THR A 72 -5.33 0.65 -3.47
C THR A 72 -4.73 0.24 -4.81
N PHE A 73 -4.73 -1.06 -5.11
CA PHE A 73 -4.20 -1.59 -6.37
C PHE A 73 -5.18 -1.33 -7.51
N HIS A 74 -6.47 -1.61 -7.31
CA HIS A 74 -7.49 -1.45 -8.33
C HIS A 74 -7.68 0.01 -8.75
N ASP A 75 -7.53 0.97 -7.84
CA ASP A 75 -7.42 2.39 -8.15
C ASP A 75 -6.11 2.68 -8.93
N ALA A 76 -4.97 2.34 -8.34
CA ALA A 76 -3.67 2.80 -8.84
C ALA A 76 -3.24 2.21 -10.19
N ILE A 77 -3.64 0.97 -10.51
CA ILE A 77 -3.23 0.29 -11.75
C ILE A 77 -4.06 0.73 -12.97
N GLY A 78 -5.15 1.48 -12.75
CA GLY A 78 -6.01 2.10 -13.76
C GLY A 78 -5.34 3.25 -14.51
N ILE A 79 -4.16 3.01 -15.08
CA ILE A 79 -3.35 3.96 -15.87
C ILE A 79 -2.61 3.22 -16.98
N SER A 80 -2.64 3.80 -18.19
CA SER A 80 -1.99 3.26 -19.38
C SER A 80 -1.42 4.39 -20.26
N PRO A 81 -0.10 4.64 -20.18
CA PRO A 81 0.63 5.43 -21.16
C PRO A 81 0.46 4.93 -22.60
N ALA A 82 0.36 3.61 -22.82
CA ALA A 82 0.11 3.05 -24.15
C ALA A 82 -1.25 3.47 -24.71
N ILE A 83 -2.33 3.43 -23.93
CA ILE A 83 -3.65 3.94 -24.34
C ILE A 83 -3.55 5.45 -24.54
N ALA A 84 -2.91 6.20 -23.63
CA ALA A 84 -2.73 7.64 -23.74
C ALA A 84 -2.03 8.06 -25.04
N ALA A 85 -1.04 7.28 -25.50
CA ALA A 85 -0.31 7.51 -26.74
C ALA A 85 -1.20 7.38 -28.00
N THR A 86 -2.36 6.75 -27.90
CA THR A 86 -3.35 6.68 -29.01
C THR A 86 -4.25 7.92 -29.10
N GLY A 87 -4.13 8.86 -28.15
CA GLY A 87 -5.00 10.04 -28.05
C GLY A 87 -6.28 9.81 -27.25
N VAL A 88 -6.44 8.64 -26.64
CA VAL A 88 -7.56 8.29 -25.74
C VAL A 88 -7.10 8.45 -24.29
N PHE A 89 -7.98 8.85 -23.38
CA PHE A 89 -7.64 8.90 -21.95
C PHE A 89 -7.22 7.52 -21.45
N GLY A 90 -6.02 7.41 -20.89
CA GLY A 90 -5.43 6.16 -20.42
C GLY A 90 -5.69 5.83 -18.96
N GLY A 91 -6.47 6.64 -18.23
CA GLY A 91 -6.62 6.52 -16.78
C GLY A 91 -5.62 7.39 -15.99
N GLY A 92 -5.98 7.76 -14.76
CA GLY A 92 -5.19 8.67 -13.92
C GLY A 92 -4.32 7.99 -12.86
N GLY A 93 -4.46 6.67 -12.70
CA GLY A 93 -3.74 5.89 -11.70
C GLY A 93 -4.32 6.12 -10.31
N ALA A 94 -3.47 6.36 -9.31
CA ALA A 94 -3.94 6.57 -7.93
C ALA A 94 -4.58 7.97 -7.77
N ASP A 95 -5.78 8.17 -8.29
CA ASP A 95 -6.54 9.42 -8.29
C ASP A 95 -7.94 9.30 -7.67
N GLY A 96 -8.31 8.09 -7.23
CA GLY A 96 -9.60 7.79 -6.64
C GLY A 96 -10.73 7.67 -7.65
N SER A 97 -10.43 7.46 -8.94
CA SER A 97 -11.44 7.31 -9.99
C SER A 97 -12.41 6.18 -9.66
N ILE A 98 -11.92 5.08 -9.08
CA ILE A 98 -12.76 3.92 -8.73
C ILE A 98 -13.82 4.23 -7.67
N ALA A 99 -13.58 5.23 -6.80
CA ALA A 99 -14.58 5.69 -5.83
C ALA A 99 -15.47 6.82 -6.39
N ILE A 100 -14.92 7.69 -7.24
CA ILE A 100 -15.68 8.81 -7.85
C ILE A 100 -16.65 8.30 -8.94
N PHE A 101 -16.18 7.37 -9.75
CA PHE A 101 -16.89 6.75 -10.86
C PHE A 101 -17.23 5.28 -10.57
N GLU A 102 -17.51 4.98 -9.30
CA GLU A 102 -17.86 3.65 -8.77
C GLU A 102 -18.80 2.90 -9.71
N ARG A 103 -19.97 3.48 -10.04
CA ARG A 103 -20.98 2.86 -10.91
C ARG A 103 -20.52 2.45 -12.32
N SER A 104 -19.38 2.96 -12.77
CA SER A 104 -18.73 2.58 -14.02
C SER A 104 -17.63 1.55 -13.77
N GLU A 105 -16.69 1.86 -12.88
CA GLU A 105 -15.47 1.06 -12.71
C GLU A 105 -15.72 -0.25 -11.95
N THR A 106 -16.65 -0.29 -10.99
CA THR A 106 -16.97 -1.53 -10.25
C THR A 106 -17.75 -2.54 -11.08
N LYS A 107 -18.24 -2.14 -12.26
CA LYS A 107 -18.85 -3.06 -13.25
C LYS A 107 -17.84 -3.76 -14.13
N TYR A 108 -16.58 -3.30 -14.14
CA TYR A 108 -15.53 -4.00 -14.87
C TYR A 108 -15.32 -5.37 -14.24
N ARG A 109 -15.14 -6.38 -15.09
CA ARG A 109 -15.05 -7.77 -14.63
C ARG A 109 -13.90 -7.99 -13.66
N ALA A 110 -12.78 -7.31 -13.86
CA ALA A 110 -11.63 -7.36 -12.96
C ALA A 110 -11.91 -6.71 -11.58
N ASN A 111 -12.90 -5.83 -11.47
CA ASN A 111 -13.22 -5.07 -10.26
C ASN A 111 -14.41 -5.64 -9.47
N LEU A 112 -14.86 -6.86 -9.76
CA LEU A 112 -15.96 -7.48 -9.00
C LEU A 112 -15.65 -7.52 -7.50
N GLY A 113 -16.63 -7.10 -6.68
CA GLY A 113 -16.53 -7.01 -5.22
C GLY A 113 -15.74 -5.81 -4.70
N ILE A 114 -15.39 -4.84 -5.54
CA ILE A 114 -14.77 -3.58 -5.08
C ILE A 114 -15.84 -2.57 -4.60
N ASP A 115 -17.07 -2.71 -5.07
CA ASP A 115 -18.20 -1.84 -4.72
C ASP A 115 -18.51 -1.84 -3.22
N GLU A 116 -18.37 -2.99 -2.55
CA GLU A 116 -18.60 -3.12 -1.11
C GLU A 116 -17.70 -2.15 -0.32
N ILE A 117 -16.38 -2.33 -0.40
CA ILE A 117 -15.43 -1.44 0.29
C ILE A 117 -15.45 0.01 -0.20
N ALA A 118 -15.68 0.25 -1.50
CA ALA A 118 -15.79 1.61 -2.01
C ALA A 118 -16.98 2.37 -1.38
N ASN A 119 -18.11 1.68 -1.21
CA ASN A 119 -19.30 2.23 -0.56
C ASN A 119 -19.10 2.42 0.95
N GLU A 120 -18.37 1.54 1.62
CA GLU A 120 -18.05 1.68 3.05
C GLU A 120 -17.07 2.82 3.32
N GLN A 121 -16.13 3.07 2.41
CA GLN A 121 -15.18 4.18 2.53
C GLN A 121 -15.81 5.55 2.21
N ALA A 122 -16.86 5.60 1.37
CA ALA A 122 -17.46 6.85 0.89
C ALA A 122 -17.93 7.83 2.00
N PRO A 123 -18.59 7.39 3.10
CA PRO A 123 -18.93 8.27 4.22
C PRO A 123 -17.71 8.92 4.88
N PHE A 124 -16.59 8.21 5.02
CA PHE A 124 -15.38 8.74 5.63
C PHE A 124 -14.74 9.81 4.76
N ILE A 125 -14.66 9.55 3.45
CA ILE A 125 -14.19 10.52 2.45
C ILE A 125 -14.99 11.83 2.56
N ALA A 126 -16.32 11.72 2.58
CA ALA A 126 -17.22 12.87 2.68
C ALA A 126 -17.09 13.62 4.00
N ARG A 127 -17.07 12.90 5.15
CA ARG A 127 -17.00 13.52 6.48
C ARG A 127 -15.68 14.25 6.74
N HIS A 128 -14.56 13.73 6.22
CA HIS A 128 -13.23 14.30 6.45
C HIS A 128 -12.76 15.26 5.36
N ASN A 129 -13.54 15.44 4.29
CA ASN A 129 -13.22 16.34 3.17
C ASN A 129 -11.80 16.10 2.61
N ILE A 130 -11.44 14.83 2.46
CA ILE A 130 -10.19 14.37 1.86
C ILE A 130 -10.48 13.88 0.43
N THR A 131 -9.50 13.97 -0.48
CA THR A 131 -9.72 13.47 -1.83
C THR A 131 -9.84 11.94 -1.81
N PRO A 132 -10.67 11.34 -2.68
CA PRO A 132 -10.85 9.89 -2.72
C PRO A 132 -9.54 9.14 -2.91
N GLY A 133 -8.67 9.58 -3.83
CA GLY A 133 -7.37 8.96 -4.06
C GLY A 133 -6.44 9.02 -2.84
N ASP A 134 -6.44 10.13 -2.09
CA ASP A 134 -5.65 10.20 -0.85
C ASP A 134 -6.24 9.30 0.23
N PHE A 135 -7.57 9.23 0.36
CA PHE A 135 -8.22 8.37 1.35
C PHE A 135 -7.97 6.89 1.08
N ILE A 136 -8.13 6.40 -0.15
CA ILE A 136 -7.92 5.00 -0.52
C ILE A 136 -6.50 4.55 -0.13
N GLN A 137 -5.50 5.34 -0.51
CA GLN A 137 -4.10 5.03 -0.24
C GLN A 137 -3.76 5.17 1.26
N PHE A 138 -4.42 6.09 1.97
CA PHE A 138 -4.29 6.23 3.42
C PHE A 138 -4.91 5.03 4.16
N ALA A 139 -6.12 4.62 3.79
CA ALA A 139 -6.83 3.50 4.36
C ALA A 139 -6.05 2.19 4.17
N GLY A 140 -5.52 1.94 2.96
CA GLY A 140 -4.64 0.79 2.72
C GLY A 140 -3.37 0.81 3.56
N ALA A 141 -2.72 1.97 3.72
CA ALA A 141 -1.51 2.09 4.54
C ALA A 141 -1.77 1.92 6.05
N VAL A 142 -2.87 2.49 6.57
CA VAL A 142 -3.28 2.35 7.97
C VAL A 142 -3.75 0.92 8.23
N GLY A 143 -4.63 0.38 7.39
CA GLY A 143 -5.16 -0.97 7.51
C GLY A 143 -4.03 -2.01 7.50
N LEU A 144 -3.11 -1.93 6.53
CA LEU A 144 -1.98 -2.86 6.48
C LEU A 144 -1.10 -2.79 7.75
N SER A 145 -1.01 -1.62 8.39
CA SER A 145 -0.27 -1.49 9.67
C SER A 145 -0.89 -2.24 10.84
N ASN A 146 -2.17 -2.65 10.73
CA ASN A 146 -2.83 -3.52 11.70
C ASN A 146 -2.41 -4.99 11.56
N CYS A 147 -1.83 -5.37 10.42
CA CYS A 147 -1.44 -6.74 10.13
C CYS A 147 -0.06 -7.07 10.74
N PRO A 148 0.05 -8.03 11.66
CA PRO A 148 1.32 -8.45 12.23
C PRO A 148 2.34 -8.85 11.15
N GLY A 149 3.56 -8.30 11.26
CA GLY A 149 4.65 -8.57 10.32
C GLY A 149 4.65 -7.66 9.09
N ALA A 150 3.64 -6.81 8.91
CA ALA A 150 3.56 -5.95 7.75
C ALA A 150 4.63 -4.85 7.77
N PRO A 151 5.17 -4.47 6.60
CA PRO A 151 5.99 -3.28 6.49
C PRO A 151 5.12 -2.06 6.78
N ARG A 152 5.76 -0.99 7.23
CA ARG A 152 5.08 0.28 7.35
C ARG A 152 5.20 1.07 6.06
N LEU A 153 4.07 1.26 5.39
CA LEU A 153 4.04 1.96 4.11
C LEU A 153 4.29 3.47 4.28
N GLU A 154 4.91 4.05 3.26
CA GLU A 154 4.96 5.50 3.10
C GLU A 154 3.58 6.00 2.65
N PHE A 155 3.14 7.12 3.23
CA PHE A 155 1.95 7.83 2.78
C PHE A 155 2.32 9.24 2.32
N LEU A 156 1.91 9.56 1.10
CA LEU A 156 2.05 10.88 0.48
C LEU A 156 0.67 11.47 0.27
N LEU A 157 0.50 12.74 0.65
CA LEU A 157 -0.77 13.48 0.55
C LEU A 157 -0.73 14.45 -0.64
N GLY A 158 -1.83 14.54 -1.38
CA GLY A 158 -2.06 15.56 -2.40
C GLY A 158 -2.54 15.06 -3.75
N ARG A 159 -3.19 13.89 -3.83
CA ARG A 159 -3.79 13.40 -5.08
C ARG A 159 -4.99 14.29 -5.46
N PRO A 160 -5.03 14.83 -6.69
CA PRO A 160 -6.22 15.52 -7.17
C PRO A 160 -7.36 14.51 -7.38
N ALA A 161 -8.60 14.97 -7.28
CA ALA A 161 -9.74 14.14 -7.62
C ALA A 161 -9.75 13.80 -9.12
N ALA A 162 -10.03 12.53 -9.43
CA ALA A 162 -10.19 12.07 -10.80
C ALA A 162 -11.25 12.89 -11.57
N THR A 163 -11.03 13.04 -12.87
CA THR A 163 -11.95 13.78 -13.77
C THR A 163 -12.65 12.89 -14.78
N GLN A 164 -12.16 11.66 -14.97
CA GLN A 164 -12.70 10.64 -15.87
C GLN A 164 -12.47 9.26 -15.26
N PRO A 165 -13.32 8.27 -15.55
CA PRO A 165 -13.10 6.88 -15.12
C PRO A 165 -11.87 6.29 -15.80
N ALA A 166 -11.18 5.38 -15.11
CA ALA A 166 -10.14 4.58 -15.74
C ALA A 166 -10.73 3.71 -16.88
N PRO A 167 -9.99 3.48 -17.98
CA PRO A 167 -10.43 2.53 -19.01
C PRO A 167 -10.53 1.11 -18.45
N ASP A 168 -11.51 0.35 -18.93
CA ASP A 168 -11.59 -1.09 -18.67
C ASP A 168 -10.34 -1.82 -19.22
N LEU A 169 -10.12 -3.07 -18.77
CA LEU A 169 -9.00 -3.93 -19.13
C LEU A 169 -7.62 -3.41 -18.70
N THR A 170 -7.57 -2.42 -17.81
CA THR A 170 -6.33 -1.91 -17.20
C THR A 170 -5.93 -2.64 -15.91
N VAL A 171 -6.87 -3.37 -15.31
CA VAL A 171 -6.65 -4.23 -14.13
C VAL A 171 -6.42 -5.68 -14.60
N PRO A 172 -5.31 -6.33 -14.20
CA PRO A 172 -5.06 -7.74 -14.52
C PRO A 172 -6.14 -8.67 -13.96
N GLU A 173 -6.46 -9.71 -14.71
CA GLU A 173 -7.39 -10.75 -14.30
C GLU A 173 -6.63 -12.05 -13.89
N PRO A 174 -7.18 -12.87 -12.97
CA PRO A 174 -6.48 -14.05 -12.45
C PRO A 174 -6.22 -15.18 -13.46
N PHE A 175 -6.82 -15.12 -14.65
CA PHE A 175 -6.60 -16.06 -15.77
C PHE A 175 -5.80 -15.44 -16.93
N ASP A 176 -5.31 -14.21 -16.76
CA ASP A 176 -4.35 -13.65 -17.70
C ASP A 176 -3.05 -14.47 -17.69
N THR A 177 -2.40 -14.54 -18.85
CA THR A 177 -1.08 -15.15 -18.93
C THR A 177 -0.05 -14.28 -18.20
N VAL A 178 1.04 -14.90 -17.73
CA VAL A 178 2.14 -14.16 -17.07
C VAL A 178 2.67 -13.03 -17.96
N ASP A 179 2.80 -13.26 -19.27
CA ASP A 179 3.26 -12.24 -20.22
C ASP A 179 2.31 -11.04 -20.30
N MET A 180 1.00 -11.28 -20.27
CA MET A 180 0.00 -10.20 -20.23
C MET A 180 0.10 -9.39 -18.94
N ILE A 181 0.23 -10.06 -17.80
CA ILE A 181 0.37 -9.41 -16.49
C ILE A 181 1.65 -8.55 -16.47
N LEU A 182 2.80 -9.11 -16.84
CA LEU A 182 4.06 -8.38 -16.86
C LEU A 182 4.02 -7.19 -17.82
N ALA A 183 3.39 -7.33 -19.00
CA ALA A 183 3.20 -6.23 -19.94
C ALA A 183 2.29 -5.11 -19.38
N ARG A 184 1.20 -5.48 -18.67
CA ARG A 184 0.28 -4.51 -18.03
C ARG A 184 0.98 -3.70 -16.95
N PHE A 185 1.77 -4.35 -16.10
CA PHE A 185 2.57 -3.69 -15.08
C PHE A 185 3.70 -2.83 -15.70
N ALA A 186 4.34 -3.29 -16.77
CA ALA A 186 5.31 -2.49 -17.50
C ALA A 186 4.69 -1.22 -18.10
N ASP A 187 3.49 -1.31 -18.68
CA ASP A 187 2.77 -0.13 -19.20
C ASP A 187 2.36 0.82 -18.07
N ALA A 188 1.72 0.32 -17.01
CA ALA A 188 1.16 1.18 -15.95
C ALA A 188 2.22 2.01 -15.19
N GLY A 189 3.41 1.47 -14.95
CA GLY A 189 4.40 2.12 -14.10
C GLY A 189 5.85 1.77 -14.39
N ASN A 190 6.12 1.08 -15.50
CA ASN A 190 7.44 0.53 -15.83
C ASN A 190 7.97 -0.37 -14.70
N PHE A 191 7.09 -1.20 -14.13
CA PHE A 191 7.46 -2.20 -13.13
C PHE A 191 8.24 -3.35 -13.78
N THR A 192 9.26 -3.81 -13.06
CA THR A 192 10.01 -5.02 -13.38
C THR A 192 9.28 -6.27 -12.87
N PRO A 193 9.56 -7.46 -13.42
CA PRO A 193 8.97 -8.71 -12.91
C PRO A 193 9.19 -8.93 -11.41
N ASP A 194 10.35 -8.55 -10.87
CA ASP A 194 10.64 -8.64 -9.44
C ASP A 194 9.70 -7.75 -8.61
N GLU A 195 9.42 -6.53 -9.08
CA GLU A 195 8.48 -5.63 -8.41
C GLU A 195 7.04 -6.14 -8.48
N VAL A 196 6.65 -6.81 -9.57
CA VAL A 196 5.33 -7.49 -9.65
C VAL A 196 5.24 -8.60 -8.61
N VAL A 197 6.28 -9.42 -8.45
CA VAL A 197 6.34 -10.45 -7.41
C VAL A 197 6.27 -9.83 -6.02
N TRP A 198 6.95 -8.71 -5.78
CA TRP A 198 6.87 -8.01 -4.50
C TRP A 198 5.45 -7.52 -4.20
N LEU A 199 4.75 -6.95 -5.19
CA LEU A 199 3.37 -6.49 -5.02
C LEU A 199 2.40 -7.63 -4.71
N LEU A 200 2.61 -8.82 -5.27
CA LEU A 200 1.82 -10.02 -4.96
C LEU A 200 1.97 -10.49 -3.50
N SER A 201 2.91 -9.93 -2.73
CA SER A 201 2.98 -10.19 -1.27
C SER A 201 1.72 -9.74 -0.53
N SER A 202 0.92 -8.82 -1.12
CA SER A 202 -0.40 -8.43 -0.61
C SER A 202 -1.33 -9.63 -0.40
N HIS A 203 -1.19 -10.68 -1.22
CA HIS A 203 -1.97 -11.91 -1.09
C HIS A 203 -1.65 -12.71 0.19
N SER A 204 -0.64 -12.31 0.99
CA SER A 204 -0.41 -12.89 2.32
C SER A 204 -1.45 -12.46 3.37
N VAL A 205 -2.21 -11.39 3.09
CA VAL A 205 -3.30 -10.85 3.93
C VAL A 205 -4.54 -10.60 3.07
N ALA A 206 -4.92 -11.58 2.24
CA ALA A 206 -6.07 -11.48 1.35
C ALA A 206 -6.91 -12.76 1.32
N ALA A 207 -8.18 -12.59 0.98
CA ALA A 207 -9.13 -13.64 0.68
C ALA A 207 -9.79 -13.40 -0.70
N ALA A 208 -10.51 -14.40 -1.20
CA ALA A 208 -11.26 -14.32 -2.44
C ALA A 208 -12.71 -14.74 -2.23
N ASP A 209 -13.63 -13.88 -2.66
CA ASP A 209 -15.07 -14.09 -2.49
C ASP A 209 -15.78 -14.52 -3.77
N LEU A 210 -15.35 -13.97 -4.90
CA LEU A 210 -16.10 -14.07 -6.17
C LEU A 210 -15.44 -14.94 -7.24
N VAL A 211 -14.27 -15.52 -6.95
CA VAL A 211 -13.63 -16.50 -7.86
C VAL A 211 -14.40 -17.83 -7.85
N ASP A 212 -14.78 -18.31 -6.66
CA ASP A 212 -15.72 -19.40 -6.45
C ASP A 212 -16.81 -18.92 -5.47
N PRO A 213 -17.97 -18.47 -5.98
CA PRO A 213 -19.05 -17.94 -5.13
C PRO A 213 -19.65 -18.95 -4.15
N THR A 214 -19.30 -20.24 -4.23
CA THR A 214 -19.77 -21.26 -3.28
C THR A 214 -18.97 -21.30 -1.98
N ILE A 215 -17.79 -20.67 -1.95
CA ILE A 215 -16.86 -20.64 -0.81
C ILE A 215 -16.23 -19.24 -0.63
N PRO A 216 -17.03 -18.21 -0.31
CA PRO A 216 -16.51 -16.87 -0.08
C PRO A 216 -15.56 -16.84 1.14
N GLY A 217 -14.66 -15.87 1.16
CA GLY A 217 -13.65 -15.69 2.20
C GLY A 217 -12.51 -16.69 2.11
N THR A 218 -12.29 -17.35 0.96
CA THR A 218 -11.22 -18.34 0.80
C THR A 218 -9.86 -17.63 0.88
N PRO A 219 -9.03 -17.89 1.91
CA PRO A 219 -7.77 -17.17 2.05
C PRO A 219 -6.76 -17.58 0.96
N SER A 220 -5.95 -16.63 0.51
CA SER A 220 -4.84 -16.90 -0.43
C SER A 220 -3.67 -17.67 0.20
N THR A 221 -3.71 -17.89 1.52
CA THR A 221 -2.79 -18.76 2.27
C THR A 221 -3.52 -19.89 3.00
N ARG A 222 -2.99 -21.11 2.96
CA ARG A 222 -3.55 -22.28 3.65
C ARG A 222 -2.97 -22.39 5.08
N ARG A 223 -3.83 -22.21 6.07
CA ARG A 223 -3.51 -22.44 7.48
C ARG A 223 -2.98 -23.88 7.72
N LEU A 224 -1.66 -24.04 7.90
CA LEU A 224 -1.04 -25.28 8.41
C LEU A 224 -1.34 -25.44 9.92
N SER A 225 -2.59 -25.72 10.29
CA SER A 225 -2.93 -26.46 11.52
C SER A 225 -4.41 -26.81 11.52
N SER A 226 -4.71 -28.09 11.33
CA SER A 226 -6.05 -28.68 11.42
C SER A 226 -6.58 -28.77 12.86
N SER A 227 -6.15 -27.89 13.78
CA SER A 227 -6.47 -28.04 15.21
C SER A 227 -6.65 -26.73 15.99
N ILE A 228 -6.78 -25.59 15.30
CA ILE A 228 -7.01 -24.30 15.96
C ILE A 228 -8.31 -23.69 15.43
N PRO A 229 -9.30 -23.35 16.29
CA PRO A 229 -10.55 -22.73 15.86
C PRO A 229 -10.30 -21.44 15.08
N SER A 230 -11.16 -21.15 14.10
CA SER A 230 -11.12 -19.99 13.20
C SER A 230 -10.91 -18.63 13.89
N SER A 231 -11.15 -18.53 15.20
CA SER A 231 -11.07 -17.31 15.99
C SER A 231 -9.70 -16.94 16.58
N SER A 232 -8.63 -17.75 16.41
CA SER A 232 -7.45 -17.63 17.30
C SER A 232 -6.06 -17.46 16.68
N SER A 233 -5.94 -17.27 15.36
CA SER A 233 -4.72 -16.67 14.79
C SER A 233 -5.05 -15.61 13.75
N LYS A 234 -4.71 -14.35 14.08
CA LYS A 234 -4.91 -13.16 13.24
C LYS A 234 -4.18 -13.31 11.89
N PRO A 235 -4.73 -12.79 10.77
CA PRO A 235 -4.00 -12.70 9.50
C PRO A 235 -2.63 -12.03 9.73
N SER A 236 -1.58 -12.49 9.05
CA SER A 236 -0.23 -11.97 9.25
C SER A 236 0.50 -11.84 7.93
N TRP A 237 1.11 -10.67 7.70
CA TRP A 237 1.97 -10.45 6.57
C TRP A 237 3.23 -11.30 6.71
N SER A 238 3.40 -12.25 5.80
CA SER A 238 4.45 -13.26 5.90
C SER A 238 4.74 -13.89 4.54
N ALA A 239 5.91 -14.52 4.41
CA ALA A 239 6.30 -15.24 3.20
C ALA A 239 5.49 -16.53 2.95
N HIS A 240 4.51 -16.87 3.79
CA HIS A 240 3.71 -18.09 3.66
C HIS A 240 2.98 -18.18 2.33
N SER A 241 2.51 -17.06 1.76
CA SER A 241 1.89 -17.09 0.42
C SER A 241 2.85 -17.59 -0.64
N SER A 242 4.09 -17.10 -0.66
CA SER A 242 5.11 -17.55 -1.59
C SER A 242 5.49 -19.02 -1.36
N LEU A 243 5.64 -19.42 -0.09
CA LEU A 243 5.98 -20.79 0.27
C LEU A 243 4.87 -21.76 -0.10
N GLU A 244 3.59 -21.45 0.14
CA GLU A 244 2.48 -22.35 -0.13
C GLU A 244 2.17 -22.49 -1.62
N HIS A 245 2.33 -21.42 -2.40
CA HIS A 245 2.29 -21.52 -3.87
C HIS A 245 3.41 -22.45 -4.39
N GLN A 246 4.52 -22.59 -3.66
CA GLN A 246 5.59 -23.55 -3.97
C GLN A 246 5.32 -24.95 -3.36
N GLU A 247 4.80 -25.05 -2.13
CA GLU A 247 4.56 -26.29 -1.37
C GLU A 247 3.34 -27.07 -1.85
N THR A 248 2.33 -26.41 -2.44
CA THR A 248 1.28 -27.11 -3.19
C THR A 248 1.85 -27.96 -4.33
N LYS A 249 3.10 -27.71 -4.73
CA LYS A 249 3.90 -28.52 -5.65
C LYS A 249 4.84 -29.52 -4.97
N VAL A 250 5.20 -29.36 -3.68
CA VAL A 250 6.15 -30.21 -2.93
C VAL A 250 5.79 -30.28 -1.43
N LYS A 251 5.38 -31.46 -0.92
CA LYS A 251 5.15 -31.74 0.52
C LYS A 251 6.47 -31.67 1.32
N SER A 252 6.62 -30.77 2.32
CA SER A 252 7.01 -31.06 3.74
C SER A 252 7.65 -29.90 4.55
N SER A 253 7.07 -29.66 5.74
CA SER A 253 7.59 -29.19 7.07
C SER A 253 8.16 -27.75 7.31
N PRO A 254 7.77 -27.05 8.42
CA PRO A 254 8.04 -25.61 8.62
C PRO A 254 9.17 -25.26 9.63
N PRO A 255 9.76 -24.03 9.60
CA PRO A 255 10.53 -23.46 10.71
C PRO A 255 9.91 -22.18 11.34
N SER A 256 10.48 -21.80 12.49
CA SER A 256 9.93 -21.02 13.62
C SER A 256 9.98 -19.47 13.55
N ARG A 257 9.08 -18.83 14.32
CA ARG A 257 8.82 -17.38 14.45
C ARG A 257 9.80 -16.62 15.36
N GLY A 258 10.01 -15.32 15.09
CA GLY A 258 10.66 -14.34 15.96
C GLY A 258 9.79 -13.08 16.16
N ASN A 259 9.86 -12.47 17.36
CA ASN A 259 9.00 -11.37 17.84
C ASN A 259 9.49 -9.97 17.42
N ALA A 260 8.56 -9.02 17.27
CA ALA A 260 8.81 -7.59 17.02
C ALA A 260 8.35 -6.68 18.18
N SER A 261 9.02 -5.53 18.36
CA SER A 261 8.70 -4.45 19.32
C SER A 261 8.26 -3.15 18.59
N PRO A 262 7.56 -2.19 19.23
CA PRO A 262 6.83 -1.12 18.54
C PRO A 262 7.53 0.25 18.60
N VAL A 263 7.59 1.03 17.50
CA VAL A 263 7.84 2.49 17.54
C VAL A 263 7.26 3.27 16.33
N GLY A 264 6.33 4.20 16.61
CA GLY A 264 6.26 5.60 16.13
C GLY A 264 6.07 5.95 14.64
N LEU A 265 4.98 6.67 14.32
CA LEU A 265 4.72 7.27 13.01
C LEU A 265 5.82 8.29 12.60
N ARG A 266 6.58 8.03 11.53
CA ARG A 266 7.48 8.99 10.86
C ARG A 266 6.92 9.40 9.48
N ALA A 267 6.91 10.72 9.29
CA ALA A 267 6.87 11.55 8.08
C ALA A 267 5.82 11.26 6.99
N CYS A 268 4.93 12.25 6.79
CA CYS A 268 4.11 12.44 5.58
C CYS A 268 4.75 13.59 4.79
N SER A 269 4.98 13.38 3.49
CA SER A 269 5.58 14.37 2.59
C SER A 269 4.64 14.65 1.40
N ARG A 270 4.73 15.86 0.83
CA ARG A 270 3.88 16.29 -0.28
C ARG A 270 4.47 15.79 -1.59
N GLN A 271 3.67 15.14 -2.43
CA GLN A 271 4.11 14.71 -3.75
C GLN A 271 4.22 15.95 -4.66
N GLN A 272 5.43 16.28 -5.11
CA GLN A 272 5.67 17.15 -6.25
C GLN A 272 5.95 16.23 -7.45
N ASP A 273 5.00 16.20 -8.39
CA ASP A 273 5.10 15.71 -9.76
C ASP A 273 5.97 14.45 -9.97
N ARG A 274 5.41 13.28 -9.65
CA ARG A 274 5.72 11.96 -10.26
C ARG A 274 4.82 10.90 -9.62
N VAL A 275 3.82 10.41 -10.34
CA VAL A 275 3.04 9.22 -9.95
C VAL A 275 4.01 8.04 -9.96
N ARG A 276 4.46 7.61 -8.78
CA ARG A 276 5.05 6.30 -8.56
C ARG A 276 4.22 5.66 -7.46
N VAL A 277 3.57 4.55 -7.77
CA VAL A 277 3.09 3.61 -6.76
C VAL A 277 4.27 3.35 -5.83
N ALA A 278 4.06 3.49 -4.51
CA ALA A 278 5.10 3.34 -3.52
C ALA A 278 5.60 1.88 -3.51
N VAL A 279 6.57 1.56 -4.36
CA VAL A 279 7.33 0.32 -4.27
C VAL A 279 8.16 0.40 -2.99
N VAL A 280 7.89 -0.51 -2.06
CA VAL A 280 8.73 -0.74 -0.88
C VAL A 280 10.13 -1.12 -1.38
N ARG A 281 11.04 -0.15 -1.46
CA ARG A 281 12.46 -0.45 -1.54
C ARG A 281 12.89 -0.96 -0.16
N GLN A 282 12.96 -2.28 0.01
CA GLN A 282 13.80 -2.83 1.07
C GLN A 282 15.22 -2.32 0.85
N GLN A 283 15.72 -1.48 1.74
CA GLN A 283 17.14 -1.20 1.80
C GLN A 283 17.84 -2.51 2.20
N PRO A 284 18.87 -2.96 1.46
CA PRO A 284 19.68 -4.07 1.92
C PRO A 284 20.41 -3.64 3.20
N THR A 285 20.31 -4.48 4.24
CA THR A 285 21.23 -4.46 5.38
C THR A 285 22.55 -5.09 5.00
#